data_AF-A0A2P8D7B8-F1
#
_entry.id   AF-A0A2P8D7B8-F1
#
_cell.length_a   1.000
_cell.length_b   1.000
_cell.length_c   1.000
_cell.angle_alpha   90.00
_cell.angle_beta   90.00
_cell.angle_gamma   90.00
#
_symmetry.space_group_name_H-M   'P 1'
#
loop_
_entity.id
_entity.type
_entity.pdbx_description
1 polymer ?
#
loop_
_entity_poly.entity_id
_entity_poly.type
_entity_poly.pdbx_seq_one_letter_code
_entity_poly.pdbx_strand_id
1 'polypeptide(L)'
;MPSIRCICDHIISLGAIPSPNKYLVIPDVTVEDFVEEIKANPSDEQIFDSLHKIAKDLAKCASCGRIWIDEKNDNVYRSYAPE
;
A
#
# COMPACT_ATOMS: atom_id res chain seq x y z
N MET A 1 8.55 -15.91 1.59
CA MET A 1 8.37 -14.50 1.15
C MET A 1 6.89 -14.29 0.89
N PRO A 2 6.29 -13.18 1.37
CA PRO A 2 4.88 -12.91 1.15
C PRO A 2 4.60 -12.76 -0.36
N SER A 3 3.55 -13.43 -0.82
CA SER A 3 3.11 -13.36 -2.22
C SER A 3 1.60 -13.50 -2.31
N ILE A 4 1.04 -12.94 -3.39
CA ILE A 4 -0.38 -13.03 -3.72
C ILE A 4 -0.50 -13.80 -5.02
N ARG A 5 -1.33 -14.84 -5.05
CA ARG A 5 -1.74 -15.46 -6.32
C ARG A 5 -2.92 -14.67 -6.89
N CYS A 6 -2.71 -13.99 -8.01
CA CYS A 6 -3.76 -13.23 -8.67
C CYS A 6 -4.81 -14.17 -9.30
N ILE A 7 -6.02 -13.67 -9.57
CA ILE A 7 -7.08 -14.40 -10.29
C ILE A 7 -6.65 -14.81 -11.70
N CYS A 8 -5.73 -14.05 -12.32
CA CYS A 8 -5.13 -14.40 -13.62
C CYS A 8 -3.94 -15.38 -13.50
N ASP A 9 -3.81 -16.07 -12.37
CA ASP A 9 -2.72 -16.99 -12.00
C ASP A 9 -1.31 -16.40 -11.88
N HIS A 10 -1.11 -15.12 -12.18
CA HIS A 10 0.17 -14.45 -11.97
C HIS A 10 0.49 -14.33 -10.47
N ILE A 11 1.74 -14.66 -10.09
CA ILE A 11 2.23 -14.54 -8.72
C ILE A 11 2.83 -13.16 -8.51
N ILE A 12 2.24 -12.38 -7.61
CA ILE A 12 2.73 -11.07 -7.19
C ILE A 12 3.67 -11.27 -6.00
N SER A 13 4.98 -11.07 -6.22
CA SER A 13 5.97 -11.15 -5.13
C SER A 13 6.01 -9.84 -4.35
N LEU A 14 5.85 -9.92 -3.03
CA LEU A 14 5.89 -8.78 -2.10
C LEU A 14 7.14 -8.79 -1.19
N GLY A 15 8.04 -9.76 -1.36
CA GLY A 15 9.16 -9.96 -0.45
C GLY A 15 10.35 -9.02 -0.62
N ALA A 16 10.35 -8.14 -1.63
CA ALA A 16 11.38 -7.12 -1.77
C ALA A 16 11.04 -5.90 -0.89
N ILE A 17 12.04 -5.26 -0.29
CA ILE A 17 11.85 -4.02 0.48
C ILE A 17 12.89 -3.01 -0.01
N PRO A 18 12.48 -1.92 -0.71
CA PRO A 18 11.11 -1.62 -1.16
C PRO A 18 10.62 -2.59 -2.25
N SER A 19 9.32 -2.92 -2.25
CA SER A 19 8.74 -3.82 -3.25
C SER A 19 8.24 -3.01 -4.45
N PRO A 20 8.62 -3.38 -5.69
CA PRO A 20 8.11 -2.72 -6.90
C PRO A 20 6.63 -3.00 -7.16
N ASN A 21 6.08 -4.03 -6.52
CA ASN A 21 4.69 -4.43 -6.65
C ASN A 21 3.82 -3.92 -5.51
N LYS A 22 4.39 -3.17 -4.57
CA LYS A 22 3.72 -2.67 -3.37
C LYS A 22 3.66 -1.15 -3.43
N TYR A 23 2.47 -0.62 -3.21
CA TYR A 23 2.16 0.79 -3.18
C TYR A 23 1.57 1.13 -1.82
N LEU A 24 1.87 2.33 -1.34
CA LEU A 24 1.23 2.92 -0.18
C LEU A 24 0.16 3.88 -0.68
N VAL A 25 -1.08 3.67 -0.24
CA VAL A 25 -2.20 4.56 -0.56
C VAL A 25 -2.76 5.17 0.72
N ILE A 26 -2.99 6.48 0.70
CA ILE A 26 -3.52 7.22 1.84
C ILE A 26 -4.95 7.69 1.53
N PRO A 27 -5.90 7.60 2.49
CA PRO A 27 -7.22 8.19 2.32
C PRO A 27 -7.12 9.71 2.11
N ASP A 28 -7.83 10.23 1.12
CA ASP A 28 -7.83 11.66 0.77
C ASP A 28 -8.17 12.55 1.98
N VAL A 29 -9.17 12.14 2.77
CA VAL A 29 -9.61 12.82 3.99
C VAL A 29 -8.54 12.94 5.08
N THR A 30 -7.44 12.18 4.99
CA THR A 30 -6.33 12.21 5.96
C THR A 30 -5.10 12.95 5.46
N VAL A 31 -5.11 13.41 4.19
CA VAL A 31 -3.96 14.06 3.57
C VAL A 31 -3.68 15.42 4.22
N GLU A 32 -4.71 16.21 4.48
CA GLU A 32 -4.54 17.53 5.11
C GLU A 32 -3.92 17.40 6.51
N ASP A 33 -4.47 16.52 7.35
CA ASP A 33 -3.95 16.23 8.70
C ASP A 33 -2.48 15.80 8.66
N PHE A 34 -2.13 14.90 7.71
CA PHE A 34 -0.76 14.46 7.52
C PHE A 34 0.18 15.61 7.13
N VAL A 35 -0.25 16.49 6.24
CA VAL A 35 0.55 17.67 5.83
C VAL A 35 0.77 18.62 7.01
N GLU A 36 -0.22 18.83 7.87
CA GLU A 36 -0.07 19.65 9.07
C GLU A 36 0.90 19.01 10.08
N GLU A 37 0.81 17.69 10.28
CA GLU A 37 1.71 16.94 11.15
C GLU A 37 3.17 17.07 10.70
N ILE A 38 3.44 16.91 9.40
CA ILE A 38 4.79 17.06 8.82
C ILE A 38 5.31 18.49 9.01
N LYS A 39 4.47 19.50 8.79
CA LYS A 39 4.87 20.91 8.99
C LYS A 39 5.25 21.20 10.44
N ALA A 40 4.56 20.58 11.40
CA ALA A 40 4.86 20.70 12.82
C ALA A 40 6.13 19.94 13.22
N ASN A 41 6.41 18.80 12.59
CA ASN A 41 7.53 17.91 12.94
C ASN A 41 8.24 17.36 11.68
N PRO A 42 9.24 18.06 11.14
CA PRO A 42 9.80 17.77 9.81
C PRO A 42 10.87 16.66 9.79
N SER A 43 10.97 15.81 10.80
CA SER A 43 12.01 14.77 10.81
C SER A 43 11.66 13.61 9.89
N ASP A 44 12.59 13.21 9.02
CA ASP A 44 12.36 12.16 8.01
C ASP A 44 11.80 10.86 8.63
N GLU A 45 12.34 10.43 9.78
CA GLU A 45 11.87 9.23 10.49
C GLU A 45 10.40 9.31 10.90
N GLN A 46 9.97 10.45 11.46
CA GLN A 46 8.58 10.65 11.87
C GLN A 46 7.64 10.74 10.67
N ILE A 47 8.08 11.33 9.56
CA ILE A 47 7.30 11.38 8.32
C ILE A 47 7.01 9.98 7.82
N PHE A 48 8.02 9.10 7.77
CA PHE A 48 7.84 7.71 7.36
C PHE A 48 6.95 6.94 8.33
N ASP A 49 7.13 7.10 9.65
CA ASP A 49 6.29 6.45 10.65
C ASP A 49 4.83 6.87 10.55
N SER A 50 4.56 8.17 10.38
CA SER A 50 3.19 8.70 10.25
C SER A 50 2.55 8.27 8.94
N LEU A 51 3.32 8.27 7.83
CA LEU A 51 2.86 7.73 6.55
C LEU A 51 2.50 6.24 6.67
N HIS A 52 3.32 5.42 7.33
CA HIS A 52 3.03 4.00 7.54
C HIS A 52 1.81 3.73 8.45
N LYS A 53 1.45 4.65 9.35
CA LYS A 53 0.25 4.52 10.19
C LYS A 53 -1.04 4.77 9.43
N ILE A 54 -1.04 5.72 8.50
CA ILE A 54 -2.25 6.13 7.76
C ILE A 54 -2.38 5.45 6.40
N ALA A 55 -1.26 5.01 5.82
CA ALA A 55 -1.25 4.33 4.53
C ALA A 55 -1.78 2.90 4.65
N LYS A 56 -2.41 2.47 3.56
CA LYS A 56 -2.77 1.08 3.31
C LYS A 56 -1.87 0.49 2.26
N ASP A 57 -1.60 -0.80 2.40
CA ASP A 57 -0.83 -1.55 1.42
C ASP A 57 -1.70 -1.97 0.25
N LEU A 58 -1.20 -1.67 -0.95
CA LEU A 58 -1.82 -2.05 -2.20
C LEU A 58 -0.81 -2.78 -3.08
N ALA A 59 -1.24 -3.86 -3.71
CA ALA A 59 -0.47 -4.56 -4.71
C ALA A 59 -1.14 -4.54 -6.07
N LYS A 60 -0.37 -4.27 -7.13
CA LYS A 60 -0.87 -4.27 -8.51
C LYS A 60 -0.34 -5.49 -9.25
N CYS A 61 -1.24 -6.24 -9.89
CA CYS A 61 -0.84 -7.34 -10.76
C CYS A 61 -0.24 -6.80 -12.06
N ALA A 62 1.02 -7.15 -12.36
CA ALA A 62 1.67 -6.74 -13.60
C ALA A 62 1.05 -7.39 -14.86
N SER A 63 0.40 -8.55 -14.70
CA SER A 63 -0.16 -9.31 -15.83
C SER A 63 -1.55 -8.83 -16.25
N CYS A 64 -2.47 -8.58 -15.31
CA CYS A 64 -3.85 -8.19 -15.62
C CYS A 64 -4.25 -6.81 -15.06
N GLY A 65 -3.35 -6.10 -14.39
CA GLY A 65 -3.61 -4.78 -13.82
C GLY A 65 -4.47 -4.76 -12.55
N ARG A 66 -5.03 -5.91 -12.13
CA ARG A 66 -5.89 -6.03 -10.95
C ARG A 66 -5.21 -5.51 -9.69
N ILE A 67 -6.00 -4.81 -8.89
CA ILE A 67 -5.56 -4.19 -7.64
C ILE A 67 -5.94 -5.09 -6.47
N TRP A 68 -5.00 -5.26 -5.55
CA TRP A 68 -5.14 -6.06 -4.34
C TRP A 68 -4.91 -5.14 -3.14
N ILE A 69 -5.89 -5.00 -2.26
CA ILE A 69 -5.81 -4.09 -1.11
C ILE A 69 -5.78 -4.91 0.17
N ASP A 70 -4.86 -4.58 1.08
CA ASP A 70 -4.90 -5.07 2.45
C ASP A 70 -5.89 -4.21 3.25
N GLU A 71 -7.08 -4.75 3.54
CA GLU A 71 -8.15 -3.97 4.19
C GLU A 71 -7.89 -3.72 5.68
N LYS A 72 -7.10 -4.58 6.33
CA LYS A 72 -6.94 -4.61 7.80
C LYS A 72 -5.49 -4.51 8.26
N ASN A 73 -4.55 -4.32 7.34
CA ASN A 73 -3.11 -4.41 7.60
C ASN A 73 -2.73 -5.75 8.26
N ASP A 74 -3.44 -6.82 7.88
CA ASP A 74 -3.24 -8.19 8.38
C ASP A 74 -2.64 -9.11 7.31
N ASN A 75 -2.16 -8.55 6.20
CA ASN A 75 -1.70 -9.23 5.01
C ASN A 75 -2.81 -10.04 4.30
N VAL A 76 -4.09 -9.73 4.55
CA VAL A 76 -5.22 -10.32 3.83
C VAL A 76 -5.64 -9.40 2.68
N TYR A 77 -5.19 -9.76 1.48
CA TYR A 77 -5.46 -8.97 0.28
C TYR A 77 -6.79 -9.36 -0.39
N ARG A 78 -7.61 -8.36 -0.69
CA ARG A 78 -8.81 -8.52 -1.52
C ARG A 78 -8.64 -7.89 -2.89
N SER A 79 -9.13 -8.57 -3.91
CA SER A 79 -8.97 -8.14 -5.29
C SER A 79 -10.14 -7.24 -5.72
N TYR A 80 -9.82 -6.10 -6.33
CA TYR A 80 -10.77 -5.19 -6.96
C TYR A 80 -10.45 -5.10 -8.45
N ALA A 81 -11.48 -5.29 -9.29
CA ALA A 81 -11.36 -5.10 -10.73
C ALA A 81 -11.74 -3.66 -11.06
N PRO A 82 -10.97 -2.92 -11.88
CA PRO A 82 -11.58 -1.93 -12.74
C PRO A 82 -12.49 -2.67 -13.73
N GLU A 83 -13.75 -2.25 -13.83
CA GLU A 83 -14.69 -2.71 -14.87
C GLU A 83 -14.17 -2.42 -16.28
#